data_AF-A0A968MUL8-F1
#
_entry.id   AF-A0A968MUL8-F1
#
_cell.length_a   1.000
_cell.length_b   1.000
_cell.length_c   1.000
_cell.angle_alpha   90.00
_cell.angle_beta   90.00
_cell.angle_gamma   90.00
#
_symmetry.space_group_name_H-M   'P 1'
#
loop_
_entity.id
_entity.type
_entity.pdbx_description
1 polymer ?
#
loop_
_entity_poly.entity_id
_entity_poly.type
_entity_poly.pdbx_seq_one_letter_code
_entity_poly.pdbx_strand_id
1 'polypeptide(L)'
;MMLLEALLISIVVTIIGAIPFGLVNLTVLDISYRAGKPSALKIAHGATLVEIVFGITAVLAGSAIGKMFQDNVLVESLILIIPVAVALIFFFKRNPAHQNRASAKRGFLNGALLNLVSFQVFLYWLFAMTYISTHWLPEIKISYLLVFATGIWVGKMGVLYMYAYFSNTIFSRFGFIAKNVNRIIGCAILLSVLIQIIK
;
A
#
# COMPACT_ATOMS: atom_id res chain seq x y z
N MET A 1 -26.07 -0.42 10.55
CA MET A 1 -25.01 -1.39 10.88
C MET A 1 -24.00 -1.53 9.73
N MET A 2 -24.40 -2.04 8.56
CA MET A 2 -23.44 -2.36 7.46
C MET A 2 -22.51 -1.23 6.98
N LEU A 3 -22.96 0.04 6.94
CA LEU A 3 -22.11 1.15 6.48
C LEU A 3 -21.05 1.56 7.51
N LEU A 4 -21.39 1.59 8.79
CA LEU A 4 -20.44 1.91 9.86
C LEU A 4 -19.35 0.84 9.94
N GLU A 5 -19.74 -0.42 9.81
CA GLU A 5 -18.80 -1.56 9.74
C GLU A 5 -17.87 -1.42 8.53
N ALA A 6 -18.39 -1.11 7.35
CA ALA A 6 -17.58 -0.88 6.14
C ALA A 6 -16.55 0.23 6.34
N LEU A 7 -16.95 1.33 6.99
CA LEU A 7 -16.05 2.44 7.30
C LEU A 7 -14.94 2.00 8.26
N LEU A 8 -15.29 1.35 9.37
CA LEU A 8 -14.32 0.92 10.38
C LEU A 8 -13.36 -0.14 9.83
N ILE A 9 -13.88 -1.13 9.09
CA ILE A 9 -13.08 -2.18 8.45
C ILE A 9 -12.11 -1.56 7.45
N SER A 10 -12.59 -0.72 6.53
CA SER A 10 -11.71 -0.09 5.54
C SER A 10 -10.64 0.80 6.18
N ILE A 11 -10.95 1.52 7.25
CA ILE A 11 -9.94 2.30 8.01
C ILE A 11 -8.89 1.37 8.62
N VAL A 12 -9.30 0.36 9.38
CA VAL A 12 -8.38 -0.54 10.11
C VAL A 12 -7.52 -1.31 9.13
N VAL A 13 -8.12 -1.91 8.10
CA VAL A 13 -7.41 -2.64 7.05
C VAL A 13 -6.44 -1.70 6.33
N THR A 14 -6.85 -0.48 5.97
CA THR A 14 -5.92 0.44 5.31
C THR A 14 -4.76 0.82 6.23
N ILE A 15 -5.01 1.08 7.52
CA ILE A 15 -3.96 1.40 8.49
C ILE A 15 -2.96 0.24 8.61
N ILE A 16 -3.44 -0.99 8.76
CA ILE A 16 -2.57 -2.18 8.85
C ILE A 16 -1.67 -2.30 7.62
N GLY A 17 -2.24 -2.15 6.42
CA GLY A 17 -1.48 -2.22 5.16
C GLY A 17 -0.56 -1.03 4.92
N ALA A 18 -0.92 0.15 5.44
CA ALA A 18 -0.20 1.39 5.22
C ALA A 18 0.86 1.69 6.28
N ILE A 19 0.80 1.10 7.49
CA ILE A 19 1.82 1.32 8.54
C ILE A 19 3.24 0.91 8.10
N PRO A 20 3.46 -0.28 7.47
CA PRO A 20 4.78 -0.72 7.04
C PRO A 20 5.48 0.34 6.17
N PHE A 21 6.81 0.42 6.23
CA PHE A 21 7.59 1.41 5.48
C PHE A 21 7.55 1.17 3.96
N GLY A 22 6.44 1.50 3.29
CA GLY A 22 6.31 1.37 1.84
C GLY A 22 6.99 2.50 1.07
N LEU A 23 7.18 2.30 -0.24
CA LEU A 23 7.80 3.26 -1.14
C LEU A 23 7.17 4.67 -1.05
N VAL A 24 5.84 4.73 -0.97
CA VAL A 24 5.07 5.97 -0.80
C VAL A 24 5.37 6.62 0.55
N ASN A 25 5.34 5.86 1.64
CA ASN A 25 5.51 6.38 3.01
C ASN A 25 6.88 7.03 3.19
N LEU A 26 7.92 6.38 2.65
CA LEU A 26 9.29 6.89 2.67
C LEU A 26 9.46 8.14 1.82
N THR A 27 8.78 8.18 0.68
CA THR A 27 8.82 9.36 -0.19
C THR A 27 8.14 10.55 0.48
N VAL A 28 6.99 10.32 1.14
CA VAL A 28 6.31 11.35 1.94
C VAL A 28 7.19 11.79 3.12
N LEU A 29 7.86 10.85 3.79
CA LEU A 29 8.81 11.13 4.87
C LEU A 29 9.98 12.01 4.41
N ASP A 30 10.69 11.62 3.34
CA ASP A 30 11.87 12.33 2.81
C ASP A 30 11.50 13.71 2.27
N ILE A 31 10.41 13.81 1.49
CA ILE A 31 9.95 15.09 0.96
C ILE A 31 9.46 16.01 2.07
N SER A 32 8.82 15.48 3.11
CA SER A 32 8.42 16.29 4.26
C SER A 32 9.63 16.83 5.02
N TYR A 33 10.66 16.02 5.20
CA TYR A 33 11.91 16.42 5.84
C TYR A 33 12.68 17.48 5.04
N ARG A 34 12.76 17.32 3.71
CA ARG A 34 13.58 18.20 2.83
C ARG A 34 12.86 19.45 2.32
N ALA A 35 11.58 19.32 1.98
CA ALA A 35 10.80 20.32 1.24
C ALA A 35 9.50 20.72 1.96
N GLY A 36 9.33 20.27 3.21
CA GLY A 36 8.22 20.62 4.08
C GLY A 36 6.94 19.80 3.86
N LYS A 37 6.09 19.79 4.90
CA LYS A 37 4.81 19.07 4.93
C LYS A 37 3.89 19.38 3.74
N PRO A 38 3.71 20.65 3.29
CA PRO A 38 2.81 20.94 2.17
C PRO A 38 3.19 20.22 0.87
N SER A 39 4.49 20.08 0.60
CA SER A 39 5.01 19.36 -0.58
C SER A 39 4.75 17.85 -0.46
N ALA A 40 4.96 17.29 0.72
CA ALA A 40 4.73 15.87 1.00
C ALA A 40 3.23 15.50 0.93
N LEU A 41 2.35 16.37 1.42
CA LEU A 41 0.91 16.14 1.38
C LEU A 41 0.37 16.09 -0.05
N LYS A 42 0.94 16.83 -1.01
CA LYS A 42 0.56 16.67 -2.42
C LYS A 42 0.80 15.24 -2.91
N ILE A 43 1.94 14.65 -2.54
CA ILE A 43 2.28 13.25 -2.86
C ILE A 43 1.29 12.31 -2.16
N ALA A 44 0.99 12.55 -0.88
CA ALA A 44 0.09 11.72 -0.11
C ALA A 44 -1.32 11.63 -0.71
N HIS A 45 -1.88 12.75 -1.17
CA HIS A 45 -3.19 12.76 -1.83
C HIS A 45 -3.19 11.96 -3.14
N GLY A 46 -2.14 12.12 -3.95
CA GLY A 46 -2.00 11.39 -5.21
C GLY A 46 -1.91 9.89 -4.99
N ALA A 47 -1.10 9.46 -4.02
CA ALA A 47 -0.98 8.05 -3.67
C ALA A 47 -2.31 7.49 -3.13
N THR A 48 -2.98 8.24 -2.26
CA THR A 48 -4.26 7.82 -1.67
C THR A 48 -5.35 7.63 -2.72
N LEU A 49 -5.39 8.45 -3.77
CA LEU A 49 -6.34 8.26 -4.86
C LEU A 49 -6.18 6.88 -5.51
N VAL A 50 -4.95 6.47 -5.79
CA VAL A 50 -4.67 5.15 -6.39
C VAL A 50 -4.95 4.01 -5.41
N GLU A 51 -4.70 4.22 -4.11
CA GLU A 51 -5.07 3.27 -3.05
C GLU A 51 -6.57 2.96 -3.05
N ILE A 52 -7.40 4.01 -3.20
CA ILE A 52 -8.86 3.88 -3.29
C ILE A 52 -9.24 3.05 -4.51
N VAL A 53 -8.61 3.29 -5.66
CA VAL A 53 -8.86 2.51 -6.88
C VAL A 53 -8.53 1.04 -6.63
N PHE A 54 -7.35 0.72 -6.06
CA PHE A 54 -6.99 -0.65 -5.72
C PHE A 54 -7.99 -1.30 -4.76
N GLY A 55 -8.35 -0.64 -3.67
CA GLY A 55 -9.31 -1.17 -2.72
C GLY A 55 -10.70 -1.41 -3.32
N ILE A 56 -11.24 -0.48 -4.11
CA ILE A 56 -12.53 -0.66 -4.79
C ILE A 56 -12.44 -1.82 -5.80
N THR A 57 -11.38 -1.88 -6.61
CA THR A 57 -11.21 -2.97 -7.57
C THR A 57 -11.13 -4.33 -6.88
N ALA A 58 -10.45 -4.41 -5.73
CA ALA A 58 -10.35 -5.62 -4.93
C ALA A 58 -11.69 -6.00 -4.28
N VAL A 59 -12.50 -5.03 -3.83
CA VAL A 59 -13.86 -5.29 -3.32
C VAL A 59 -14.75 -5.87 -4.42
N LEU A 60 -14.74 -5.27 -5.62
CA LEU A 60 -15.52 -5.73 -6.76
C LEU A 60 -15.05 -7.11 -7.24
N ALA A 61 -13.74 -7.35 -7.20
CA ALA A 61 -13.16 -8.62 -7.61
C ALA A 61 -13.34 -9.72 -6.55
N GLY A 62 -13.40 -9.42 -5.25
CA GLY A 62 -13.49 -10.42 -4.18
C GLY A 62 -14.64 -11.41 -4.34
N SER A 63 -15.79 -10.97 -4.88
CA SER A 63 -16.93 -11.85 -5.17
C SER A 63 -16.72 -12.78 -6.38
N ALA A 64 -15.93 -12.36 -7.36
CA ALA A 64 -15.59 -13.14 -8.55
C ALA A 64 -14.38 -14.06 -8.30
N ILE A 65 -13.35 -13.55 -7.61
CA ILE A 65 -12.14 -14.31 -7.31
C ILE A 65 -12.45 -15.35 -6.23
N GLY A 66 -13.31 -15.07 -5.25
CA GLY A 66 -13.73 -16.06 -4.24
C GLY A 66 -14.30 -17.35 -4.83
N LYS A 67 -14.97 -17.28 -5.99
CA LYS A 67 -15.44 -18.45 -6.75
C LYS A 67 -14.34 -19.12 -7.59
N MET A 68 -13.34 -18.36 -8.07
CA MET A 68 -12.18 -18.93 -8.77
C MET A 68 -11.13 -19.54 -7.83
N PHE A 69 -11.05 -19.07 -6.58
CA PHE A 69 -10.12 -19.58 -5.55
C PHE A 69 -10.43 -21.01 -5.10
N GLN A 70 -11.69 -21.46 -5.17
CA GLN A 70 -12.06 -22.80 -4.71
C GLN A 70 -11.65 -23.92 -5.68
N ASP A 71 -11.44 -23.63 -6.97
CA ASP A 71 -11.30 -24.68 -8.00
C ASP A 71 -9.97 -24.67 -8.78
N ASN A 72 -9.05 -23.72 -8.55
CA ASN A 72 -7.82 -23.62 -9.35
C ASN A 72 -6.54 -23.31 -8.56
N VAL A 73 -5.75 -24.36 -8.30
CA VAL A 73 -4.39 -24.32 -7.72
C VAL A 73 -3.45 -23.36 -8.49
N LEU A 74 -3.68 -23.17 -9.79
CA LEU A 74 -2.93 -22.25 -10.66
C LEU A 74 -3.16 -20.77 -10.30
N VAL A 75 -4.37 -20.40 -9.87
CA VAL A 75 -4.71 -19.02 -9.50
C VAL A 75 -4.09 -18.67 -8.15
N GLU A 76 -4.14 -19.60 -7.19
CA GLU A 76 -3.42 -19.50 -5.91
C GLU A 76 -1.91 -19.34 -6.11
N SER A 77 -1.33 -20.12 -7.01
CA SER A 77 0.09 -20.07 -7.34
C SER A 77 0.49 -18.76 -8.02
N LEU A 78 -0.30 -18.26 -8.98
CA LEU A 78 -0.03 -16.98 -9.67
C LEU A 78 -0.13 -15.78 -8.71
N ILE A 79 -1.03 -15.84 -7.73
CA ILE A 79 -1.19 -14.79 -6.72
C ILE A 79 -0.01 -14.74 -5.73
N LEU A 80 0.73 -15.83 -5.54
CA LEU A 80 2.03 -15.86 -4.84
C LEU A 80 3.20 -15.50 -5.76
N ILE A 81 3.20 -16.01 -6.99
CA ILE A 81 4.30 -15.90 -7.94
C ILE A 81 4.40 -14.50 -8.53
N ILE A 82 3.30 -13.81 -8.84
CA ILE A 82 3.34 -12.46 -9.40
C ILE A 82 3.93 -11.45 -8.39
N PRO A 83 3.61 -11.47 -7.07
CA PRO A 83 4.32 -10.67 -6.06
C PRO A 83 5.81 -10.87 -6.07
N VAL A 84 6.21 -12.13 -6.12
CA VAL A 84 7.60 -12.55 -6.07
C VAL A 84 8.29 -12.17 -7.38
N ALA A 85 7.63 -12.32 -8.53
CA ALA A 85 8.15 -11.94 -9.84
C ALA A 85 8.31 -10.41 -9.98
N VAL A 86 7.34 -9.63 -9.50
CA VAL A 86 7.45 -8.17 -9.51
C VAL A 86 8.52 -7.71 -8.51
N ALA A 87 8.60 -8.32 -7.33
CA ALA A 87 9.71 -8.09 -6.39
C ALA A 87 11.07 -8.43 -7.01
N LEU A 88 11.18 -9.52 -7.78
CA LEU A 88 12.38 -9.91 -8.52
C LEU A 88 12.72 -8.94 -9.66
N ILE A 89 11.72 -8.43 -10.40
CA ILE A 89 11.94 -7.43 -11.46
C ILE A 89 12.43 -6.11 -10.85
N PHE A 90 11.91 -5.70 -9.70
CA PHE A 90 12.40 -4.56 -8.93
C PHE A 90 13.78 -4.80 -8.29
N PHE A 91 14.10 -6.05 -7.95
CA PHE A 91 15.40 -6.49 -7.42
C PHE A 91 16.52 -6.45 -8.49
N PHE A 92 16.22 -6.79 -9.74
CA PHE A 92 17.22 -6.85 -10.82
C PHE A 92 17.33 -5.60 -11.69
N LYS A 93 16.32 -4.71 -11.70
CA LYS A 93 16.51 -3.39 -12.31
C LYS A 93 17.44 -2.56 -11.43
N ARG A 94 18.73 -2.55 -11.78
CA ARG A 94 19.60 -1.39 -11.51
C ARG A 94 18.81 -0.16 -11.97
N ASN A 95 18.49 0.69 -11.01
CA ASN A 95 17.78 1.97 -11.19
C ASN A 95 18.00 2.57 -12.59
N PRO A 96 16.94 2.88 -13.36
CA PRO A 96 16.94 4.15 -14.04
C PRO A 96 16.71 5.20 -12.94
N ALA A 97 17.85 5.63 -12.40
CA ALA A 97 18.08 6.97 -11.91
C ALA A 97 17.47 7.44 -10.58
N HIS A 98 18.30 8.23 -9.92
CA HIS A 98 17.93 9.45 -9.19
C HIS A 98 17.08 10.47 -10.01
N GLN A 99 16.09 10.04 -10.80
CA GLN A 99 15.20 10.90 -11.58
C GLN A 99 13.77 10.44 -11.26
N ASN A 100 12.90 11.16 -10.57
CA ASN A 100 12.80 12.58 -10.37
C ASN A 100 12.97 12.90 -8.88
N ARG A 101 13.85 13.85 -8.55
CA ARG A 101 13.55 14.75 -7.42
C ARG A 101 12.12 15.23 -7.68
N ALA A 102 11.16 14.79 -6.86
CA ALA A 102 9.79 15.21 -7.01
C ALA A 102 9.78 16.73 -6.88
N SER A 103 9.77 17.44 -8.01
CA SER A 103 9.56 18.87 -7.99
C SER A 103 8.25 19.09 -7.28
N ALA A 104 8.24 19.96 -6.27
CA ALA A 104 7.03 20.33 -5.54
C ALA A 104 5.87 20.78 -6.47
N LYS A 105 6.18 21.10 -7.74
CA LYS A 105 5.21 21.41 -8.80
C LYS A 105 4.36 20.21 -9.28
N ARG A 106 4.82 18.96 -9.17
CA ARG A 106 4.07 17.75 -9.64
C ARG A 106 3.83 16.70 -8.53
N GLY A 107 3.78 17.14 -7.27
CA GLY A 107 3.68 16.23 -6.11
C GLY A 107 2.55 15.21 -6.21
N PHE A 108 1.34 15.63 -6.60
CA PHE A 108 0.19 14.73 -6.73
C PHE A 108 0.42 13.61 -7.76
N LEU A 109 0.79 13.96 -8.99
CA LEU A 109 1.02 12.97 -10.03
C LEU A 109 2.14 11.99 -9.65
N ASN A 110 3.20 12.48 -9.02
CA ASN A 110 4.29 11.64 -8.55
C ASN A 110 3.81 10.63 -7.49
N GLY A 111 2.97 11.05 -6.54
CA GLY A 111 2.38 10.16 -5.55
C GLY A 111 1.47 9.10 -6.17
N ALA A 112 0.64 9.49 -7.14
CA ALA A 112 -0.22 8.56 -7.86
C ALA A 112 0.59 7.51 -8.62
N LEU A 113 1.57 7.93 -9.42
CA LEU A 113 2.44 7.01 -10.15
C LEU A 113 3.22 6.09 -9.21
N LEU A 114 3.73 6.63 -8.10
CA LEU A 114 4.49 5.84 -7.14
C LEU A 114 3.64 4.73 -6.53
N ASN A 115 2.38 5.03 -6.16
CA ASN A 115 1.48 4.01 -5.60
C ASN A 115 0.99 3.05 -6.68
N LEU A 116 0.78 3.53 -7.91
CA LEU A 116 0.33 2.69 -9.03
C LEU A 116 1.34 1.59 -9.38
N VAL A 117 2.64 1.92 -9.33
CA VAL A 117 3.71 0.96 -9.58
C VAL A 117 4.04 0.15 -8.31
N SER A 118 3.43 0.48 -7.16
CA SER A 118 3.60 -0.27 -5.91
C SER A 118 2.77 -1.55 -5.93
N PHE A 119 3.28 -2.55 -6.65
CA PHE A 119 2.61 -3.84 -6.81
C PHE A 119 2.29 -4.53 -5.47
N GLN A 120 3.12 -4.31 -4.44
CA GLN A 120 2.86 -4.74 -3.07
C GLN A 120 1.51 -4.23 -2.54
N VAL A 121 1.14 -2.98 -2.82
CA VAL A 121 -0.11 -2.37 -2.35
C VAL A 121 -1.30 -2.97 -3.07
N PHE A 122 -1.19 -3.20 -4.38
CA PHE A 122 -2.21 -3.89 -5.16
C PHE A 122 -2.50 -5.28 -4.60
N LEU A 123 -1.45 -6.06 -4.34
CA LEU A 123 -1.58 -7.40 -3.77
C LEU A 123 -2.17 -7.39 -2.37
N TYR A 124 -1.73 -6.46 -1.53
CA TYR A 124 -2.28 -6.28 -0.20
C TYR A 124 -3.80 -6.17 -0.25
N TRP A 125 -4.32 -5.31 -1.13
CA TRP A 125 -5.77 -5.15 -1.31
C TRP A 125 -6.44 -6.42 -1.83
N LEU A 126 -5.82 -7.13 -2.77
CA LEU A 126 -6.33 -8.40 -3.29
C LEU A 126 -6.46 -9.45 -2.18
N PHE A 127 -5.42 -9.66 -1.37
CA PHE A 127 -5.44 -10.60 -0.25
C PHE A 127 -6.41 -10.18 0.85
N ALA A 128 -6.35 -8.91 1.28
CA ALA A 128 -7.21 -8.39 2.32
C ALA A 128 -8.69 -8.55 1.93
N MET A 129 -9.06 -8.18 0.71
CA MET A 129 -10.45 -8.29 0.27
C MET A 129 -10.87 -9.73 0.03
N THR A 130 -9.98 -10.60 -0.45
CA THR A 130 -10.27 -12.04 -0.55
C THR A 130 -10.58 -12.61 0.84
N TYR A 131 -9.75 -12.32 1.84
CA TYR A 131 -9.96 -12.80 3.20
C TYR A 131 -11.24 -12.24 3.85
N ILE A 132 -11.50 -10.94 3.65
CA ILE A 132 -12.73 -10.31 4.14
C ILE A 132 -13.94 -10.94 3.43
N SER A 133 -13.85 -11.19 2.12
CA SER A 133 -14.95 -11.72 1.32
C SER A 133 -15.42 -13.12 1.75
N THR A 134 -14.52 -13.94 2.32
CA THR A 134 -14.87 -15.28 2.81
C THR A 134 -15.60 -15.28 4.14
N HIS A 135 -15.44 -14.23 4.95
CA HIS A 135 -16.06 -14.11 6.28
C HIS A 135 -17.22 -13.09 6.31
N TRP A 136 -17.19 -12.12 5.41
CA TRP A 136 -18.12 -10.99 5.37
C TRP A 136 -18.24 -10.44 3.96
N LEU A 137 -19.37 -10.74 3.31
CA LEU A 137 -19.69 -10.25 1.97
C LEU A 137 -21.02 -9.47 2.00
N PRO A 138 -21.00 -8.16 2.30
CA PRO A 138 -22.21 -7.35 2.20
C PRO A 138 -22.62 -7.18 0.73
N GLU A 139 -23.92 -6.95 0.49
CA GLU A 139 -24.40 -6.54 -0.82
C GLU A 139 -23.61 -5.32 -1.31
N ILE A 140 -22.97 -5.46 -2.47
CA ILE A 140 -22.19 -4.38 -3.08
C ILE A 140 -23.17 -3.34 -3.64
N LYS A 141 -23.46 -2.34 -2.81
CA LYS A 141 -24.22 -1.14 -3.17
C LYS A 141 -23.26 0.04 -3.41
N ILE A 142 -23.69 1.01 -4.20
CA ILE A 142 -22.91 2.23 -4.45
C ILE A 142 -22.60 2.97 -3.14
N SER A 143 -23.57 3.02 -2.20
CA SER A 143 -23.37 3.61 -0.88
C SER A 143 -22.29 2.90 -0.06
N TYR A 144 -22.20 1.57 -0.16
CA TYR A 144 -21.16 0.78 0.47
C TYR A 144 -19.78 1.13 -0.11
N LEU A 145 -19.64 1.16 -1.43
CA LEU A 145 -18.37 1.48 -2.10
C LEU A 145 -17.87 2.89 -1.76
N LEU A 146 -18.77 3.87 -1.70
CA LEU A 146 -18.42 5.24 -1.31
C LEU A 146 -17.93 5.29 0.13
N VAL A 147 -18.63 4.67 1.07
CA VAL A 147 -18.23 4.64 2.48
C VAL A 147 -16.90 3.89 2.67
N PHE A 148 -16.73 2.77 1.97
CA PHE A 148 -15.47 2.02 1.98
C PHE A 148 -14.31 2.87 1.44
N ALA A 149 -14.52 3.59 0.33
CA ALA A 149 -13.54 4.51 -0.24
C ALA A 149 -13.17 5.64 0.73
N THR A 150 -14.14 6.19 1.47
CA THR A 150 -13.86 7.20 2.50
C THR A 150 -13.01 6.64 3.63
N GLY A 151 -13.23 5.40 4.06
CA GLY A 151 -12.41 4.78 5.09
C GLY A 151 -10.99 4.48 4.62
N ILE A 152 -10.81 4.07 3.35
CA ILE A 152 -9.46 3.99 2.73
C ILE A 152 -8.77 5.35 2.76
N TRP A 153 -9.48 6.40 2.34
CA TRP A 153 -8.92 7.75 2.33
C TRP A 153 -8.48 8.19 3.73
N VAL A 154 -9.36 8.03 4.73
CA VAL A 154 -9.07 8.39 6.13
C VAL A 154 -7.88 7.60 6.67
N GLY A 155 -7.87 6.28 6.49
CA GLY A 155 -6.80 5.42 6.97
C GLY A 155 -5.45 5.75 6.32
N LYS A 156 -5.42 5.84 4.99
CA LYS A 156 -4.18 6.11 4.24
C LYS A 156 -3.66 7.51 4.52
N MET A 157 -4.52 8.52 4.47
CA MET A 157 -4.12 9.90 4.79
C MET A 157 -3.65 10.00 6.24
N GLY A 158 -4.34 9.37 7.20
CA GLY A 158 -3.93 9.38 8.60
C GLY A 158 -2.49 8.88 8.79
N VAL A 159 -2.14 7.75 8.16
CA VAL A 159 -0.77 7.23 8.20
C VAL A 159 0.21 8.16 7.50
N LEU A 160 -0.09 8.65 6.29
CA LEU A 160 0.82 9.53 5.55
C LEU A 160 1.01 10.90 6.23
N TYR A 161 -0.02 11.42 6.89
CA TYR A 161 0.07 12.60 7.75
C TYR A 161 1.00 12.36 8.92
N MET A 162 0.96 11.18 9.54
CA MET A 162 1.87 10.80 10.63
C MET A 162 3.32 10.79 10.13
N TYR A 163 3.59 10.15 8.99
CA TYR A 163 4.92 10.18 8.34
C TYR A 163 5.40 11.60 8.02
N ALA A 164 4.53 12.46 7.50
CA ALA A 164 4.89 13.85 7.21
C ALA A 164 5.12 14.67 8.50
N TYR A 165 4.22 14.59 9.47
CA TYR A 165 4.27 15.41 10.67
C TYR A 165 5.47 15.07 11.55
N PHE A 166 5.73 13.78 11.73
CA PHE A 166 6.85 13.27 12.53
C PHE A 166 8.12 13.07 11.73
N SER A 167 8.21 13.62 10.52
CA SER A 167 9.37 13.42 9.63
C SER A 167 10.71 13.76 10.28
N ASN A 168 10.81 14.87 11.00
CA ASN A 168 12.04 15.23 11.72
C ASN A 168 12.40 14.22 12.83
N THR A 169 11.40 13.76 13.60
CA THR A 169 11.59 12.79 14.69
C THR A 169 11.98 11.41 14.15
N ILE A 170 11.29 10.95 13.09
CA ILE A 170 11.57 9.68 12.43
C ILE A 170 12.94 9.73 11.77
N PHE A 171 13.29 10.81 11.06
CA PHE A 171 14.59 10.93 10.40
C PHE A 171 15.75 11.09 11.39
N SER A 172 15.55 11.75 12.54
CA SER A 172 16.60 11.89 13.57
C SER A 172 16.84 10.60 14.36
N ARG A 173 15.80 9.86 14.72
CA ARG A 173 15.92 8.59 15.47
C ARG A 173 16.18 7.38 14.58
N PHE A 174 15.70 7.43 13.35
CA PHE A 174 15.75 6.33 12.40
C PHE A 174 16.42 6.74 11.09
N GLY A 175 17.32 7.73 11.10
CA GLY A 175 18.02 8.19 9.90
C GLY A 175 18.78 7.06 9.19
N PHE A 176 19.30 6.09 9.94
CA PHE A 176 19.87 4.86 9.39
C PHE A 176 18.81 3.99 8.70
N ILE A 177 17.61 3.86 9.29
CA ILE A 177 16.49 3.13 8.67
C ILE A 177 15.98 3.89 7.47
N ALA A 178 15.64 5.18 7.56
CA ALA A 178 15.24 6.03 6.44
C ALA A 178 16.23 5.96 5.26
N LYS A 179 17.55 5.95 5.55
CA LYS A 179 18.62 5.83 4.55
C LYS A 179 18.78 4.41 4.00
N ASN A 180 18.47 3.39 4.80
CA ASN A 180 18.67 1.98 4.48
C ASN A 180 17.36 1.19 4.42
N VAL A 181 16.20 1.84 4.22
CA VAL A 181 14.91 1.16 4.35
C VAL A 181 14.79 0.05 3.32
N ASN A 182 15.28 0.29 2.10
CA ASN A 182 15.31 -0.73 1.06
C ASN A 182 16.11 -1.97 1.50
N ARG A 183 17.18 -1.78 2.29
CA ARG A 183 18.00 -2.87 2.85
C ARG A 183 17.30 -3.57 4.03
N ILE A 184 16.58 -2.84 4.87
CA ILE A 184 15.88 -3.39 6.04
C ILE A 184 14.64 -4.18 5.61
N ILE A 185 13.84 -3.66 4.68
CA ILE A 185 12.72 -4.40 4.08
C ILE A 185 13.24 -5.65 3.37
N GLY A 186 14.34 -5.54 2.62
CA GLY A 186 15.00 -6.69 2.01
C GLY A 186 15.43 -7.77 3.02
N CYS A 187 16.05 -7.37 4.14
CA CYS A 187 16.46 -8.30 5.19
C CYS A 187 15.27 -8.96 5.90
N ALA A 188 14.22 -8.20 6.21
CA ALA A 188 13.02 -8.72 6.87
C ALA A 188 12.31 -9.79 6.02
N ILE A 189 12.28 -9.59 4.70
CA ILE A 189 11.71 -10.55 3.76
C ILE A 189 12.58 -11.80 3.64
N LEU A 190 13.92 -11.66 3.58
CA LEU A 190 14.85 -12.80 3.59
C LEU A 190 14.70 -13.67 4.84
N LEU A 191 14.56 -13.05 6.00
CA LEU A 191 14.34 -13.74 7.27
C LEU A 191 13.00 -14.50 7.28
N SER A 192 11.96 -13.90 6.69
CA SER A 192 10.64 -14.51 6.56
C SER A 192 10.66 -15.75 5.67
N VAL A 193 11.43 -15.71 4.57
CA VAL A 193 11.63 -16.86 3.67
C VAL A 193 12.42 -17.98 4.37
N LEU A 194 13.49 -17.65 5.11
CA LEU A 194 14.28 -18.64 5.84
C LEU A 194 13.45 -19.37 6.91
N ILE A 195 12.61 -18.64 7.64
CA ILE A 195 11.68 -19.22 8.63
C ILE A 195 10.67 -20.17 7.95
N GLN A 196 10.29 -19.88 6.72
CA GLN A 196 9.33 -20.66 5.95
C GLN A 196 9.95 -21.89 5.25
N ILE A 197 11.28 -21.92 5.10
CA ILE A 197 12.04 -23.08 4.58
C ILE A 197 12.37 -24.09 5.69
N ILE A 198 12.52 -23.61 6.93
CA ILE A 198 12.88 -24.45 8.09
C ILE A 198 11.64 -25.10 8.72
N LYS A 199 10.43 -24.67 8.33
CA LYS A 199 9.14 -25.23 8.71
C LYS A 199 8.56 -26.10 7.61
#